data_AF-R0GG62-F1
#
_entry.id   AF-R0GG62-F1
#
_cell.length_a   1.000
_cell.length_b   1.000
_cell.length_c   1.000
_cell.angle_alpha   90.00
_cell.angle_beta   90.00
_cell.angle_gamma   90.00
#
_symmetry.space_group_name_H-M   'P 1'
#
loop_
_entity.id
_entity.type
_entity.pdbx_description
1 polymer ?
#
loop_
_entity_poly.entity_id
_entity_poly.type
_entity_poly.pdbx_seq_one_letter_code
_entity_poly.pdbx_strand_id
1 'polypeptide(L)'
;MVTKRRDAVEIITSDPWVTKKKTKSKSRKKLSKEVEDDGTPLSGIFCLKKRQDMKTFDEKEDCFILDFDPNDAFDAKNRSDSTESDEDVAIIHEKGQVACRDFPHPRHLCLKFPFGSSQHKSHCNKCYCYVCDLAAPCAHWTATLTPHCEALENSKWKPLRELFRNRGVHRATTNK
;
A
#
# COMPACT_ATOMS: atom_id res chain seq x y z
N MET A 1 -18.51 0.90 -58.24
CA MET A 1 -19.96 0.71 -58.43
C MET A 1 -20.49 -0.25 -57.36
N VAL A 2 -21.67 0.05 -56.86
CA VAL A 2 -22.29 -0.36 -55.58
C VAL A 2 -22.97 -1.73 -55.67
N THR A 3 -22.91 -2.54 -54.62
CA THR A 3 -24.06 -3.25 -53.98
C THR A 3 -23.59 -3.97 -52.70
N LYS A 4 -23.90 -3.46 -51.49
CA LYS A 4 -25.10 -3.67 -50.65
C LYS A 4 -25.27 -5.12 -50.18
N ARG A 5 -25.11 -5.33 -48.87
CA ARG A 5 -26.04 -6.10 -48.04
C ARG A 5 -25.93 -5.62 -46.59
N ARG A 6 -27.08 -5.19 -46.08
CA ARG A 6 -27.36 -4.84 -44.68
C ARG A 6 -28.12 -6.04 -44.13
N ASP A 7 -27.74 -6.51 -42.96
CA ASP A 7 -28.61 -7.29 -42.09
C ASP A 7 -28.56 -6.66 -40.71
N ALA A 8 -29.75 -6.42 -40.19
CA ALA A 8 -30.02 -5.85 -38.87
C ALA A 8 -30.14 -7.00 -37.86
N VAL A 9 -29.75 -6.75 -36.60
CA VAL A 9 -30.53 -7.18 -35.44
C VAL A 9 -30.04 -6.41 -34.21
N GLU A 10 -31.03 -5.93 -33.46
CA GLU A 10 -30.96 -5.07 -32.28
C GLU A 10 -30.40 -5.79 -31.06
N ILE A 11 -30.06 -5.05 -30.00
CA ILE A 11 -30.48 -5.37 -28.62
C ILE A 11 -30.24 -4.16 -27.69
N ILE A 12 -31.37 -3.58 -27.30
CA ILE A 12 -31.75 -3.09 -25.96
C ILE A 12 -30.90 -1.96 -25.35
N THR A 13 -31.33 -0.73 -25.66
CA THR A 13 -31.21 0.40 -24.72
C THR A 13 -32.27 0.21 -23.63
N SER A 14 -31.92 0.41 -22.37
CA SER A 14 -32.89 0.60 -21.29
C SER A 14 -32.63 1.97 -20.67
N ASP A 15 -33.67 2.80 -20.75
CA ASP A 15 -33.68 4.21 -20.37
C ASP A 15 -33.52 4.45 -18.86
N PRO A 16 -33.15 5.69 -18.47
CA PRO A 16 -32.81 6.06 -17.10
C PRO A 16 -34.03 6.42 -16.27
N TRP A 17 -34.24 5.73 -15.14
CA TRP A 17 -35.27 6.12 -14.18
C TRP A 17 -34.72 7.11 -13.13
N VAL A 18 -35.01 8.39 -13.37
CA VAL A 18 -34.99 9.48 -12.37
C VAL A 18 -36.15 9.32 -11.37
N THR A 19 -35.88 9.05 -10.09
CA THR A 19 -36.87 9.24 -9.01
C THR A 19 -36.46 10.34 -8.06
N LYS A 20 -37.14 11.48 -8.18
CA LYS A 20 -37.21 12.51 -7.13
C LYS A 20 -38.10 11.96 -6.01
N LYS A 21 -37.63 11.94 -4.75
CA LYS A 21 -38.53 11.75 -3.59
C LYS A 21 -38.28 12.80 -2.51
N LYS A 22 -39.41 13.38 -2.14
CA LYS A 22 -39.63 14.59 -1.33
C LYS A 22 -39.23 14.39 0.13
N THR A 23 -38.74 15.47 0.71
CA THR A 23 -38.74 15.73 2.15
C THR A 23 -40.15 15.57 2.73
N LYS A 24 -40.29 14.80 3.81
CA LYS A 24 -41.48 14.80 4.66
C LYS A 24 -41.07 14.61 6.12
N SER A 25 -41.04 15.72 6.83
CA SER A 25 -41.02 15.76 8.29
C SER A 25 -42.28 15.07 8.83
N LYS A 26 -42.13 14.15 9.79
CA LYS A 26 -43.25 13.62 10.58
C LYS A 26 -42.82 13.35 12.03
N SER A 27 -43.69 13.82 12.91
CA SER A 27 -43.58 13.97 14.35
C SER A 27 -43.78 12.66 15.14
N ARG A 28 -43.02 12.54 16.25
CA ARG A 28 -43.14 11.74 17.49
C ARG A 28 -43.97 10.45 17.52
N LYS A 29 -43.37 9.41 18.13
CA LYS A 29 -44.05 8.62 19.18
C LYS A 29 -43.07 8.18 20.27
N LYS A 30 -43.23 8.74 21.47
CA LYS A 30 -42.59 8.30 22.72
C LYS A 30 -43.35 7.04 23.17
N LEU A 31 -42.65 5.91 23.28
CA LEU A 31 -43.16 4.70 23.92
C LEU A 31 -42.20 4.34 25.04
N SER A 32 -42.58 4.72 26.26
CA SER A 32 -41.95 4.23 27.49
C SER A 32 -42.28 2.75 27.65
N LYS A 33 -41.27 1.91 27.77
CA LYS A 33 -41.41 0.63 28.46
C LYS A 33 -40.13 0.37 29.23
N GLU A 34 -40.29 0.38 30.55
CA GLU A 34 -39.29 0.01 31.52
C GLU A 34 -39.07 -1.50 31.40
N VAL A 35 -37.81 -1.90 31.23
CA VAL A 35 -37.37 -3.29 31.36
C VAL A 35 -36.07 -3.22 32.15
N GLU A 36 -36.16 -3.63 33.41
CA GLU A 36 -35.03 -4.10 34.20
C GLU A 36 -34.48 -5.36 33.50
N ASP A 37 -33.30 -5.25 32.91
CA ASP A 37 -32.51 -6.36 32.37
C ASP A 37 -31.05 -6.06 32.71
N ASP A 38 -30.38 -6.97 33.42
CA ASP A 38 -29.00 -6.88 33.89
C ASP A 38 -27.99 -7.10 32.73
N GLY A 39 -28.30 -6.52 31.57
CA GLY A 39 -27.47 -6.49 30.38
C GLY A 39 -27.08 -5.05 30.10
N THR A 40 -25.79 -4.81 29.87
CA THR A 40 -25.27 -3.50 29.43
C THR A 40 -26.21 -2.91 28.36
N PRO A 41 -26.75 -1.69 28.56
CA PRO A 41 -27.73 -1.11 27.65
C PRO A 41 -27.20 -1.18 26.22
N LEU A 42 -27.96 -1.78 25.31
CA LEU A 42 -27.62 -1.79 23.88
C LEU A 42 -27.56 -0.33 23.41
N SER A 43 -26.35 0.23 23.35
CA SER A 43 -26.13 1.59 22.86
C SER A 43 -26.71 1.68 21.45
N GLY A 44 -27.51 2.72 21.20
CA GLY A 44 -28.12 2.92 19.90
C GLY A 44 -27.03 3.11 18.85
N ILE A 45 -27.13 2.40 17.72
CA ILE A 45 -26.17 2.54 16.62
C ILE A 45 -26.12 4.02 16.19
N PHE A 46 -24.98 4.67 16.42
CA PHE A 46 -24.81 6.08 16.15
C PHE A 46 -24.03 6.33 14.86
N CYS A 47 -24.53 7.25 14.05
CA CYS A 47 -23.91 7.67 12.79
C CYS A 47 -23.22 9.04 12.95
N LEU A 48 -21.88 9.06 12.85
CA LEU A 48 -21.08 10.27 12.88
C LEU A 48 -21.14 10.99 11.53
N LYS A 49 -21.71 12.20 11.53
CA LYS A 49 -21.91 12.99 10.30
C LYS A 49 -20.75 13.93 9.96
N LYS A 50 -19.99 14.35 10.97
CA LYS A 50 -18.92 15.35 10.81
C LYS A 50 -17.65 14.85 11.46
N ARG A 51 -16.51 15.01 10.78
CA ARG A 51 -15.19 14.63 11.29
C ARG A 51 -14.78 15.40 12.56
N GLN A 52 -15.24 16.64 12.73
CA GLN A 52 -14.91 17.46 13.90
C GLN A 52 -15.42 16.85 15.21
N ASP A 53 -16.50 16.09 15.15
CA ASP A 53 -17.14 15.50 16.31
C ASP A 53 -16.46 14.19 16.74
N MET A 54 -15.54 13.64 15.94
CA MET A 54 -14.89 12.33 16.15
C MET A 54 -14.27 12.18 17.55
N LYS A 55 -13.57 13.21 18.05
CA LYS A 55 -13.00 13.19 19.41
C LYS A 55 -14.05 13.05 20.50
N THR A 56 -15.18 13.74 20.34
CA THR A 56 -16.30 13.68 21.28
C THR A 56 -16.97 12.32 21.28
N PHE A 57 -16.94 11.61 20.15
CA PHE A 57 -17.51 10.27 20.01
C PHE A 57 -16.57 9.19 20.54
N ASP A 58 -15.26 9.30 20.30
CA ASP A 58 -14.26 8.38 20.88
C ASP A 58 -14.31 8.37 22.42
N GLU A 59 -14.68 9.49 23.06
CA GLU A 59 -14.83 9.57 24.52
C GLU A 59 -16.15 8.99 25.04
N LYS A 60 -17.16 8.82 24.19
CA LYS A 60 -18.53 8.49 24.60
C LYS A 60 -18.99 7.10 24.16
N GLU A 61 -18.49 6.60 23.04
CA GLU A 61 -18.95 5.38 22.40
C GLU A 61 -17.76 4.56 21.90
N ASP A 62 -17.74 3.27 22.23
CA ASP A 62 -16.70 2.34 21.76
C ASP A 62 -16.85 2.01 20.26
N CYS A 63 -18.05 2.17 19.69
CA CYS A 63 -18.39 1.83 18.30
C CYS A 63 -19.39 2.82 17.68
N PHE A 64 -19.01 3.53 16.62
CA PHE A 64 -19.91 4.38 15.82
C PHE A 64 -19.66 4.22 14.31
N ILE A 65 -20.70 4.42 13.50
CA ILE A 65 -20.63 4.32 12.04
C ILE A 65 -20.27 5.69 11.47
N LEU A 66 -19.30 5.75 10.56
CA LEU A 66 -19.01 6.97 9.82
C LEU A 66 -19.99 7.11 8.64
N ASP A 67 -20.73 8.22 8.59
CA ASP A 67 -21.57 8.57 7.42
C ASP A 67 -20.75 9.16 6.27
N PHE A 68 -19.42 9.23 6.41
CA PHE A 68 -18.47 9.76 5.42
C PHE A 68 -17.30 8.79 5.25
N ASP A 69 -16.66 8.80 4.08
CA ASP A 69 -15.47 8.01 3.86
C ASP A 69 -14.29 8.64 4.65
N PRO A 70 -13.68 7.91 5.59
CA PRO A 70 -12.52 8.39 6.34
C PRO A 70 -11.32 8.79 5.46
N ASN A 71 -11.30 8.43 4.17
CA ASN A 71 -10.26 8.82 3.23
C ASN A 71 -10.63 10.01 2.32
N ASP A 72 -11.88 10.48 2.32
CA ASP A 72 -12.36 11.57 1.44
C ASP A 72 -11.75 12.94 1.75
N ALA A 73 -11.17 13.10 2.94
CA ALA A 73 -10.44 14.32 3.32
C ALA A 73 -9.04 14.41 2.70
N PHE A 74 -8.58 13.38 1.98
CA PHE A 74 -7.30 13.39 1.29
C PHE A 74 -7.52 14.01 -0.09
N ASP A 75 -7.37 15.33 -0.20
CA ASP A 75 -7.47 16.07 -1.45
C ASP A 75 -6.46 15.53 -2.48
N ALA A 76 -6.87 14.54 -3.26
CA ALA A 76 -6.17 14.06 -4.46
C ALA A 76 -6.06 15.17 -5.53
N LYS A 77 -6.68 16.34 -5.29
CA LYS A 77 -6.79 17.49 -6.17
C LYS A 77 -5.50 18.30 -6.33
N ASN A 78 -4.42 18.01 -5.59
CA ASN A 78 -3.15 18.73 -5.73
C ASN A 78 -2.08 17.99 -6.53
N ARG A 79 -2.47 17.06 -7.40
CA ARG A 79 -1.54 16.39 -8.33
C ARG A 79 -1.46 17.24 -9.60
N SER A 80 -0.35 17.94 -9.77
CA SER A 80 0.01 18.55 -11.06
C SER A 80 0.08 17.43 -12.10
N ASP A 81 -0.88 17.48 -13.00
CA ASP A 81 -0.97 16.73 -14.24
C ASP A 81 0.33 16.88 -15.03
N SER A 82 1.10 15.80 -15.09
CA SER A 82 2.20 15.68 -16.05
C SER A 82 1.79 14.64 -17.07
N THR A 83 0.98 15.10 -18.02
CA THR A 83 1.24 14.95 -19.46
C THR A 83 1.63 13.54 -19.94
N GLU A 84 0.64 12.88 -20.55
CA GLU A 84 0.71 11.80 -21.54
C GLU A 84 1.68 10.62 -21.31
N SER A 85 1.21 9.58 -20.61
CA SER A 85 1.33 8.18 -21.06
C SER A 85 0.62 7.22 -20.09
N ASP A 86 -0.23 6.35 -20.66
CA ASP A 86 -0.96 5.21 -20.10
C ASP A 86 -1.84 5.39 -18.84
N GLU A 87 -3.13 5.15 -19.03
CA GLU A 87 -4.21 5.21 -18.05
C GLU A 87 -4.28 3.99 -17.13
N ASP A 88 -3.15 3.38 -16.78
CA ASP A 88 -3.13 2.13 -16.04
C ASP A 88 -2.56 2.32 -14.63
N VAL A 89 -3.40 2.85 -13.73
CA VAL A 89 -3.23 2.85 -12.26
C VAL A 89 -2.15 3.80 -11.71
N ALA A 90 -2.58 4.76 -10.87
CA ALA A 90 -1.68 5.61 -10.09
C ALA A 90 -1.69 5.23 -8.61
N ILE A 91 -0.51 5.17 -7.98
CA ILE A 91 -0.39 5.02 -6.52
C ILE A 91 -0.81 6.35 -5.87
N ILE A 92 -1.95 6.35 -5.17
CA ILE A 92 -2.54 7.55 -4.55
C ILE A 92 -1.95 7.80 -3.16
N HIS A 93 -1.56 6.72 -2.45
CA HIS A 93 -0.89 6.82 -1.16
C HIS A 93 -0.17 5.51 -0.79
N GLU A 94 0.76 5.59 0.16
CA GLU A 94 1.44 4.48 0.80
C GLU A 94 1.22 4.61 2.32
N LYS A 95 0.81 3.53 3.01
CA LYS A 95 0.61 3.54 4.47
C LYS A 95 1.41 2.41 5.11
N GLY A 96 2.20 2.74 6.13
CA GLY A 96 3.00 1.76 6.89
C GLY A 96 4.46 1.70 6.48
N GLN A 97 5.19 0.68 6.97
CA GLN A 97 6.60 0.45 6.64
C GLN A 97 6.72 -0.38 5.35
N VAL A 98 7.61 0.03 4.44
CA VAL A 98 7.88 -0.69 3.19
C VAL A 98 9.15 -1.52 3.32
N ALA A 99 9.02 -2.83 3.08
CA ALA A 99 10.11 -3.82 3.18
C ALA A 99 11.42 -3.35 2.54
N CYS A 100 11.35 -2.89 1.28
CA CYS A 100 12.50 -2.53 0.47
C CYS A 100 13.03 -1.09 0.66
N ARG A 101 12.46 -0.36 1.63
CA ARG A 101 12.87 1.02 1.97
C ARG A 101 13.25 1.16 3.44
N ASP A 102 12.46 0.54 4.31
CA ASP A 102 12.48 0.81 5.75
C ASP A 102 13.14 -0.33 6.54
N PHE A 103 13.19 -1.55 5.98
CA PHE A 103 13.85 -2.72 6.58
C PHE A 103 15.16 -3.10 5.89
N PRO A 104 16.06 -3.85 6.54
CA PRO A 104 17.26 -4.36 5.91
C PRO A 104 16.95 -5.17 4.65
N HIS A 105 17.52 -4.77 3.51
CA HIS A 105 17.26 -5.40 2.22
C HIS A 105 18.53 -5.49 1.37
N PRO A 106 18.63 -6.47 0.45
CA PRO A 106 19.76 -6.55 -0.46
C PRO A 106 19.67 -5.39 -1.46
N ARG A 107 20.83 -4.89 -1.90
CA ARG A 107 20.92 -3.69 -2.74
C ARG A 107 20.08 -3.72 -4.01
N HIS A 108 19.96 -4.86 -4.67
CA HIS A 108 19.17 -4.95 -5.91
C HIS A 108 17.66 -4.77 -5.68
N LEU A 109 17.19 -4.89 -4.44
CA LEU A 109 15.79 -4.64 -4.06
C LEU A 109 15.57 -3.21 -3.53
N CYS A 110 16.59 -2.35 -3.46
CA CYS A 110 16.45 -1.03 -2.85
C CYS A 110 15.49 -0.13 -3.64
N LEU A 111 14.45 0.38 -2.97
CA LEU A 111 13.53 1.34 -3.58
C LEU A 111 14.05 2.77 -3.57
N LYS A 112 14.94 3.14 -2.63
CA LYS A 112 15.58 4.48 -2.61
C LYS A 112 16.56 4.66 -3.77
N PHE A 113 17.21 3.57 -4.17
CA PHE A 113 18.13 3.54 -5.30
C PHE A 113 17.72 2.38 -6.21
N PRO A 114 16.74 2.57 -7.11
CA PRO A 114 16.26 1.49 -7.95
C PRO A 114 17.38 0.92 -8.81
N PHE A 115 17.48 -0.41 -8.87
CA PHE A 115 18.65 -1.07 -9.48
C PHE A 115 18.81 -0.75 -10.97
N GLY A 116 17.70 -0.63 -11.72
CA GLY A 116 17.75 -0.35 -13.17
C GLY A 116 18.01 1.11 -13.56
N SER A 117 17.90 2.07 -12.63
CA SER A 117 18.03 3.51 -12.94
C SER A 117 19.16 4.21 -12.18
N SER A 118 19.62 3.63 -11.06
CA SER A 118 20.68 4.21 -10.22
C SER A 118 22.00 3.47 -10.40
N GLN A 119 23.11 4.15 -10.09
CA GLN A 119 24.42 3.49 -10.04
C GLN A 119 24.38 2.35 -9.02
N HIS A 120 24.85 1.16 -9.41
CA HIS A 120 24.83 -0.02 -8.54
C HIS A 120 25.64 0.18 -7.25
N LYS A 121 26.67 1.03 -7.29
CA LYS A 121 27.53 1.40 -6.14
C LYS A 121 26.78 2.20 -5.06
N SER A 122 25.76 2.96 -5.43
CA SER A 122 24.94 3.75 -4.49
C SER A 122 24.14 2.83 -3.57
N HIS A 123 23.85 3.23 -2.33
CA HIS A 123 23.13 2.40 -1.36
C HIS A 123 22.45 3.28 -0.31
N CYS A 124 21.40 2.76 0.33
CA CYS A 124 20.79 3.41 1.48
C CYS A 124 21.24 2.77 2.80
N ASN A 125 20.90 3.42 3.91
CA ASN A 125 21.28 2.98 5.27
C ASN A 125 20.70 1.61 5.67
N LYS A 126 19.72 1.09 4.93
CA LYS A 126 19.13 -0.24 5.14
C LYS A 126 19.63 -1.28 4.13
N CYS A 127 20.49 -0.91 3.19
CA CYS A 127 21.05 -1.88 2.26
C CYS A 127 22.08 -2.78 2.94
N TYR A 128 22.09 -4.05 2.57
CA TYR A 128 23.18 -4.98 2.87
C TYR A 128 23.74 -5.61 1.59
N CYS A 129 24.98 -6.10 1.69
CA CYS A 129 25.63 -6.86 0.66
C CYS A 129 25.06 -8.27 0.59
N TYR A 130 24.42 -8.63 -0.53
CA TYR A 130 23.83 -9.95 -0.74
C TYR A 130 24.85 -11.08 -0.55
N VAL A 131 26.11 -10.89 -0.95
CA VAL A 131 27.15 -11.94 -0.87
C VAL A 131 27.68 -12.12 0.55
N CYS A 132 27.92 -11.03 1.27
CA CYS A 132 28.57 -11.07 2.59
C CYS A 132 27.59 -11.08 3.76
N ASP A 133 26.30 -10.78 3.54
CA ASP A 133 25.30 -10.54 4.58
C ASP A 133 25.71 -9.45 5.60
N LEU A 134 26.50 -8.47 5.16
CA LEU A 134 26.96 -7.32 5.96
C LEU A 134 26.30 -6.03 5.46
N ALA A 135 26.14 -5.05 6.35
CA ALA A 135 25.68 -3.71 5.97
C ALA A 135 26.52 -3.16 4.80
N ALA A 136 25.84 -2.56 3.81
CA ALA A 136 26.53 -2.00 2.66
C ALA A 136 27.20 -0.66 3.08
N PRO A 137 28.43 -0.38 2.62
CA PRO A 137 29.23 -1.17 1.67
C PRO A 137 30.15 -2.18 2.39
N CYS A 138 30.29 -3.38 1.83
CA CYS A 138 31.28 -4.37 2.30
C CYS A 138 32.67 -4.13 1.68
N ALA A 139 33.71 -4.83 2.15
CA ALA A 139 35.08 -4.69 1.62
C ALA A 139 35.21 -4.92 0.09
N HIS A 140 34.38 -5.79 -0.49
CA HIS A 140 34.37 -6.09 -1.93
C HIS A 140 33.24 -5.37 -2.68
N TRP A 141 32.66 -4.31 -2.11
CA TRP A 141 31.51 -3.62 -2.66
C TRP A 141 31.71 -3.18 -4.10
N THR A 142 32.81 -2.48 -4.36
CA THR A 142 33.19 -1.95 -5.67
C THR A 142 34.45 -2.61 -6.21
N ALA A 143 34.66 -3.90 -5.90
CA ALA A 143 35.83 -4.64 -6.35
C ALA A 143 35.91 -4.70 -7.88
N THR A 144 37.14 -4.67 -8.43
CA THR A 144 37.37 -4.58 -9.88
C THR A 144 36.91 -5.83 -10.64
N LEU A 145 37.09 -7.03 -10.07
CA LEU A 145 36.76 -8.29 -10.73
C LEU A 145 35.30 -8.68 -10.52
N THR A 146 34.85 -8.68 -9.26
CA THR A 146 33.50 -9.11 -8.87
C THR A 146 32.91 -8.10 -7.89
N PRO A 147 32.37 -6.97 -8.37
CA PRO A 147 31.79 -5.94 -7.52
C PRO A 147 30.52 -6.46 -6.84
N HIS A 148 30.53 -6.57 -5.51
CA HIS A 148 29.37 -7.08 -4.76
C HIS A 148 28.14 -6.16 -4.85
N CYS A 149 28.31 -4.90 -5.26
CA CYS A 149 27.20 -3.98 -5.47
C CYS A 149 26.27 -4.40 -6.61
N GLU A 150 26.73 -5.28 -7.52
CA GLU A 150 25.96 -5.83 -8.63
C GLU A 150 25.34 -7.20 -8.30
N ALA A 151 25.43 -7.62 -7.04
CA ALA A 151 24.96 -8.93 -6.62
C ALA A 151 23.43 -9.03 -6.67
N LEU A 152 22.96 -9.99 -7.48
CA LEU A 152 21.56 -10.34 -7.71
C LEU A 152 21.28 -11.75 -7.21
N GLU A 153 20.02 -12.08 -6.97
CA GLU A 153 19.62 -13.45 -6.70
C GLU A 153 19.61 -14.30 -7.99
N ASN A 154 20.79 -14.71 -8.47
CA ASN A 154 20.92 -15.57 -9.64
C ASN A 154 21.99 -16.65 -9.43
N SER A 155 22.09 -17.58 -10.39
CA SER A 155 23.01 -18.73 -10.32
C SER A 155 24.50 -18.33 -10.25
N LYS A 156 24.88 -17.09 -10.63
CA LYS A 156 26.25 -16.59 -10.51
C LYS A 156 26.58 -16.24 -9.06
N TRP A 157 25.67 -15.57 -8.35
CA TRP A 157 25.93 -15.05 -7.02
C TRP A 157 25.56 -16.00 -5.88
N LYS A 158 24.60 -16.93 -6.10
CA LYS A 158 24.20 -17.93 -5.10
C LYS A 158 25.39 -18.77 -4.59
N PRO A 159 26.24 -19.36 -5.45
CA PRO A 159 27.42 -20.11 -4.99
C PRO A 159 28.43 -19.21 -4.26
N LEU A 160 28.66 -17.98 -4.75
CA LEU A 160 29.60 -17.07 -4.12
C LEU A 160 29.15 -16.70 -2.71
N ARG A 161 27.87 -16.40 -2.52
CA ARG A 161 27.27 -16.13 -1.21
C ARG A 161 27.46 -17.30 -0.23
N GLU A 162 27.22 -18.52 -0.69
CA GLU A 162 27.40 -19.73 0.13
C GLU A 162 28.87 -19.90 0.57
N LEU A 163 29.82 -19.66 -0.34
CA LEU A 163 31.25 -19.69 -0.01
C LEU A 163 31.62 -18.64 1.05
N PHE A 164 31.11 -17.42 0.94
CA PHE A 164 31.40 -16.36 1.92
C PHE A 164 30.79 -16.64 3.29
N ARG A 165 29.59 -17.22 3.35
CA ARG A 165 28.97 -17.69 4.59
C ARG A 165 29.81 -18.77 5.27
N ASN A 166 30.27 -19.75 4.50
CA ASN A 166 31.04 -20.87 5.04
C ASN A 166 32.45 -20.45 5.48
N ARG A 167 33.06 -19.45 4.82
CA ARG A 167 34.31 -18.84 5.26
C ARG A 167 34.21 -18.17 6.63
N GLY A 168 33.05 -17.58 6.96
CA GLY A 168 32.78 -17.05 8.30
C GLY A 168 32.78 -18.13 9.39
N VAL A 169 32.37 -19.36 9.04
CA VAL A 169 32.35 -20.51 9.95
C VAL A 169 33.77 -21.06 10.17
N HIS A 170 34.61 -21.16 9.13
CA HIS A 170 35.98 -21.67 9.26
C HIS A 170 36.95 -20.71 9.95
N ARG A 171 36.67 -19.39 9.94
CA ARG A 171 37.51 -18.40 10.64
C ARG A 171 37.36 -18.47 12.16
N ALA A 172 36.25 -19.01 12.66
CA ALA A 172 36.01 -19.19 14.10
C ALA A 172 36.73 -20.43 14.68
N THR A 173 37.16 -21.38 13.85
CA THR A 173 37.74 -22.67 14.31
C THR A 173 39.26 -22.73 14.27
N THR A 174 39.96 -21.66 13.85
CA THR A 174 41.44 -21.65 13.71
C THR A 174 42.17 -20.83 14.78
N ASN A 175 41.49 -20.49 15.88
CA ASN A 175 42.13 -19.86 17.05
C ASN A 175 42.00 -20.81 18.25
N LYS A 176 42.86 -21.83 18.31
CA LYS A 176 43.14 -22.57 19.53
C LYS A 176 44.52 -23.20 19.47
#